data_AF-A0A538K6Y8-F1
#
_entry.id   AF-A0A538K6Y8-F1
#
_cell.length_a   1.000
_cell.length_b   1.000
_cell.length_c   1.000
_cell.angle_alpha   90.00
_cell.angle_beta   90.00
_cell.angle_gamma   90.00
#
_symmetry.space_group_name_H-M   'P 1'
#
loop_
_entity.id
_entity.type
_entity.pdbx_description
1 polymer ?
#
loop_
_entity_poly.entity_id
_entity_poly.type
_entity_poly.pdbx_seq_one_letter_code
_entity_poly.pdbx_strand_id
1 'polypeptide(L)'
;MNRVHNLICSSGWWRRRVERKLVPWGLGTAELGDRVLEIGPGFGATTRVLADRLGRLDVLELEPRYCEKLRTELGERVTVTQGDATRMPYPDASF
;
A
#
# COMPACT_ATOMS: atom_id res chain seq x y z
N MET A 1 12.47 10.60 6.26
CA MET A 1 12.00 10.94 4.90
C MET A 1 12.43 12.36 4.52
N ASN A 2 13.08 12.57 3.36
CA ASN A 2 13.51 13.91 2.91
C ASN A 2 12.46 14.61 2.02
N ARG A 3 12.58 15.94 1.83
CA ARG A 3 11.56 16.77 1.14
C ARG A 3 11.37 16.39 -0.34
N VAL A 4 12.44 16.00 -1.03
CA VAL A 4 12.41 15.59 -2.45
C VAL A 4 11.62 14.28 -2.61
N HIS A 5 11.85 13.32 -1.72
CA HIS A 5 11.11 12.06 -1.70
C HIS A 5 9.61 12.30 -1.50
N ASN A 6 9.23 13.19 -0.57
CA ASN A 6 7.83 13.54 -0.37
C ASN A 6 7.19 14.19 -1.61
N LEU A 7 7.91 15.07 -2.30
CA LEU A 7 7.40 15.77 -3.49
C LEU A 7 7.18 14.81 -4.65
N ILE A 8 8.13 13.90 -4.90
CA ILE A 8 8.04 12.93 -5.99
C ILE A 8 6.98 11.87 -5.68
N CYS A 9 7.02 11.26 -4.50
CA CYS A 9 6.13 10.15 -4.15
C CYS A 9 4.68 10.57 -3.92
N SER A 10 4.42 11.85 -3.61
CA SER A 10 3.06 12.39 -3.54
C SER A 10 2.50 12.84 -4.90
N SER A 11 3.34 12.92 -5.94
CA SER A 11 2.92 13.44 -7.24
C SER A 11 2.02 12.47 -8.02
N GLY A 12 1.07 13.03 -8.80
CA GLY A 12 0.24 12.25 -9.73
C GLY A 12 1.05 11.59 -10.86
N TRP A 13 2.23 12.12 -11.19
CA TRP A 13 3.15 11.48 -12.14
C TRP A 13 3.72 10.17 -11.60
N TRP A 14 4.22 10.18 -10.35
CA TRP A 14 4.73 8.98 -9.70
C TRP A 14 3.64 7.92 -9.56
N ARG A 15 2.44 8.33 -9.10
CA ARG A 15 1.27 7.44 -9.00
C ARG A 15 0.98 6.71 -10.31
N ARG A 16 0.91 7.44 -11.43
CA ARG A 16 0.66 6.86 -12.78
C ARG A 16 1.80 5.99 -13.30
N ARG A 17 3.03 6.21 -12.85
CA ARG A 17 4.17 5.36 -13.22
C ARG A 17 4.18 4.07 -12.40
N VAL A 18 3.79 4.15 -11.13
CA VAL A 18 3.61 2.97 -10.28
C VAL A 18 2.54 2.05 -10.88
N GLU A 19 1.37 2.59 -11.16
CA GLU A 19 0.24 1.86 -11.73
C GLU A 19 0.56 1.21 -13.07
N ARG A 20 1.17 1.95 -14.01
CA ARG A 20 1.36 1.45 -15.38
C ARG A 20 2.61 0.62 -15.58
N LYS A 21 3.58 0.68 -14.68
CA LYS A 21 4.89 0.03 -14.88
C LYS A 21 5.36 -0.79 -13.69
N LEU A 22 5.33 -0.25 -12.47
CA LEU A 22 5.87 -0.96 -11.31
C LEU A 22 4.96 -2.09 -10.84
N VAL A 23 3.64 -1.85 -10.73
CA VAL A 23 2.71 -2.89 -10.28
C VAL A 23 2.65 -4.06 -11.28
N PRO A 24 2.51 -3.85 -12.59
CA PRO A 24 2.54 -4.95 -13.57
C PRO A 24 3.88 -5.69 -13.60
N TRP A 25 5.01 -4.97 -13.49
CA TRP A 25 6.33 -5.60 -13.46
C TRP A 25 6.59 -6.37 -12.17
N GLY A 26 6.25 -5.79 -11.02
CA GLY A 26 6.49 -6.36 -9.69
C GLY A 26 5.56 -7.51 -9.36
N LEU A 27 4.32 -7.49 -9.85
CA LEU A 27 3.42 -8.65 -9.76
C LEU A 27 3.76 -9.70 -10.81
N GLY A 28 4.24 -9.33 -11.99
CA GLY A 28 4.53 -10.27 -13.08
C GLY A 28 3.32 -11.17 -13.37
N THR A 29 3.51 -12.48 -13.20
CA THR A 29 2.47 -13.51 -13.31
C THR A 29 1.96 -14.02 -11.97
N ALA A 30 2.32 -13.39 -10.86
CA ALA A 30 1.90 -13.82 -9.52
C ALA A 30 0.38 -13.73 -9.38
N GLU A 31 -0.23 -14.84 -9.00
CA GLU A 31 -1.61 -14.86 -8.56
C GLU A 31 -1.65 -14.38 -7.11
N LEU A 32 -2.32 -13.25 -6.89
CA LEU A 32 -2.58 -12.75 -5.55
C LEU A 32 -3.69 -13.62 -4.94
N GLY A 33 -3.43 -14.16 -3.75
CA GLY A 33 -4.41 -14.96 -3.02
C GLY A 33 -5.54 -14.11 -2.43
N ASP A 34 -6.40 -14.75 -1.65
CA ASP A 34 -7.61 -14.15 -1.08
C ASP A 34 -7.32 -13.02 -0.07
N ARG A 35 -6.09 -12.98 0.47
CA ARG A 35 -5.66 -11.97 1.43
C ARG A 35 -4.25 -11.50 1.10
N VAL A 36 -4.09 -10.18 0.96
CA VAL A 36 -2.80 -9.57 0.60
C VAL A 36 -2.45 -8.52 1.64
N LEU A 37 -1.18 -8.53 2.07
CA LEU A 37 -0.61 -7.51 2.94
C LEU A 37 0.35 -6.62 2.14
N GLU A 38 0.07 -5.32 2.10
CA GLU A 38 1.04 -4.31 1.66
C GLU A 38 1.77 -3.72 2.87
N ILE A 39 3.10 -3.79 2.86
CA ILE A 39 3.97 -3.22 3.90
C ILE A 39 4.55 -1.89 3.40
N GLY A 40 4.40 -0.84 4.20
CA GLY A 40 4.97 0.48 3.91
C GLY A 40 4.36 1.16 2.67
N PRO A 41 3.02 1.30 2.58
CA PRO A 41 2.35 1.96 1.46
C PRO A 41 2.76 3.42 1.23
N GLY A 42 3.24 4.10 2.29
CA GLY A 42 3.51 5.54 2.31
C GLY A 42 2.33 6.35 1.79
N PHE A 43 2.51 7.05 0.67
CA PHE A 43 1.45 7.86 0.06
C PHE A 43 0.34 7.04 -0.62
N GLY A 44 0.45 5.71 -0.69
CA GLY A 44 -0.56 4.79 -1.21
C GLY A 44 -0.59 4.60 -2.72
N ALA A 45 0.52 4.88 -3.42
CA ALA A 45 0.56 4.82 -4.88
C ALA A 45 0.24 3.41 -5.40
N THR A 46 0.86 2.39 -4.80
CA THR A 46 0.60 0.98 -5.09
C THR A 46 -0.72 0.52 -4.47
N THR A 47 -0.98 0.90 -3.22
CA THR A 47 -2.22 0.61 -2.47
C THR A 47 -3.49 0.85 -3.28
N ARG A 48 -3.59 1.99 -3.97
CA ARG A 48 -4.79 2.32 -4.77
C ARG A 48 -5.04 1.31 -5.89
N VAL A 49 -3.97 0.96 -6.61
CA VAL A 49 -4.03 0.04 -7.74
C VAL A 49 -4.39 -1.37 -7.26
N LEU A 50 -3.78 -1.81 -6.15
CA LEU A 50 -4.06 -3.11 -5.57
C LEU A 50 -5.47 -3.19 -4.96
N ALA A 51 -5.88 -2.15 -4.22
CA ALA A 51 -7.20 -2.08 -3.61
C ALA A 51 -8.32 -2.09 -4.67
N ASP A 52 -8.13 -1.42 -5.82
CA ASP A 52 -9.09 -1.44 -6.93
C ASP A 52 -9.19 -2.82 -7.60
N ARG A 53 -8.09 -3.58 -7.63
CA ARG A 53 -8.06 -4.92 -8.24
C ARG A 53 -8.60 -6.02 -7.30
N LEU A 54 -8.31 -5.91 -6.01
CA LEU A 54 -8.57 -6.96 -5.02
C LEU A 54 -9.89 -6.77 -4.27
N GLY A 55 -10.46 -5.56 -4.28
CA GLY A 55 -11.66 -5.21 -3.50
C GLY A 55 -11.41 -5.03 -2.00
N ARG A 56 -10.41 -5.72 -1.42
CA ARG A 56 -9.93 -5.51 -0.06
C ARG A 56 -8.42 -5.77 0.05
N LEU A 57 -7.69 -4.87 0.71
CA LEU A 57 -6.24 -4.98 0.92
C LEU A 57 -5.88 -4.68 2.38
N ASP A 58 -5.12 -5.55 3.03
CA ASP A 58 -4.54 -5.28 4.34
C ASP A 58 -3.25 -4.46 4.17
N VAL A 59 -3.05 -3.48 5.04
CA VAL A 59 -1.95 -2.51 4.92
C VAL A 59 -1.29 -2.30 6.27
N LEU A 60 0.04 -2.47 6.34
CA LEU A 60 0.85 -2.17 7.52
C LEU A 60 1.72 -0.94 7.26
N GLU A 61 1.49 0.14 8.00
CA GLU A 61 2.23 1.40 7.86
C GLU A 61 2.71 1.93 9.21
N LEU A 62 3.93 2.46 9.27
CA LEU A 62 4.53 2.95 10.50
C LEU A 62 4.03 4.37 10.83
N GLU A 63 3.93 5.22 9.81
CA GLU A 63 3.66 6.65 9.95
C GLU A 63 2.15 6.93 10.11
N PRO A 64 1.70 7.49 11.26
CA PRO A 64 0.28 7.70 11.54
C PRO A 64 -0.43 8.55 10.48
N ARG A 65 0.24 9.61 9.99
CA ARG A 65 -0.32 10.51 8.97
C ARG A 65 -0.65 9.80 7.65
N TYR A 66 0.12 8.77 7.30
CA TYR A 66 -0.16 7.99 6.09
C TYR A 66 -1.28 7.00 6.35
N CYS A 67 -1.34 6.42 7.54
CA CYS A 67 -2.45 5.57 7.95
C CYS A 67 -3.78 6.32 7.84
N GLU A 68 -3.86 7.52 8.42
CA GLU A 68 -5.05 8.37 8.36
C GLU A 68 -5.41 8.71 6.90
N LYS A 69 -4.43 9.17 6.12
CA LYS A 69 -4.64 9.48 4.70
C LYS A 69 -5.23 8.30 3.93
N LEU A 70 -4.69 7.10 4.12
CA LEU A 70 -5.16 5.89 3.43
C LEU A 70 -6.57 5.54 3.85
N ARG A 71 -6.89 5.58 5.14
CA ARG A 71 -8.26 5.36 5.65
C ARG A 71 -9.24 6.35 5.04
N THR A 72 -8.90 7.63 5.01
CA THR A 72 -9.77 8.68 4.47
C THR A 72 -9.99 8.54 2.96
N GLU A 73 -8.94 8.23 2.19
CA GLU A 73 -9.04 8.18 0.73
C GLU A 73 -9.56 6.86 0.17
N LEU A 74 -9.32 5.74 0.87
CA LEU A 74 -9.59 4.40 0.36
C LEU A 74 -10.75 3.71 1.06
N GLY A 75 -11.11 4.14 2.29
CA GLY A 75 -12.24 3.61 3.03
C GLY A 75 -12.15 2.10 3.22
N GLU A 76 -13.28 1.42 3.00
CA GLU A 76 -13.43 -0.03 3.21
C GLU A 76 -12.59 -0.91 2.27
N ARG A 77 -12.05 -0.33 1.18
CA ARG A 77 -11.15 -1.06 0.28
C ARG A 77 -9.81 -1.42 0.94
N VAL A 78 -9.49 -0.81 2.08
CA VAL A 78 -8.26 -1.10 2.84
C VAL A 78 -8.54 -1.33 4.31
N THR A 79 -7.79 -2.27 4.90
CA THR A 79 -7.69 -2.43 6.35
C THR A 79 -6.30 -1.95 6.78
N VAL A 80 -6.24 -0.76 7.38
CA VAL A 80 -4.97 -0.12 7.74
C VAL A 80 -4.61 -0.41 9.20
N THR A 81 -3.51 -1.12 9.40
CA THR A 81 -2.85 -1.32 10.69
C THR A 81 -1.67 -0.37 10.80
N GLN A 82 -1.64 0.43 11.86
CA GLN A 82 -0.43 1.18 12.19
C GLN A 82 0.52 0.29 12.97
N GLY A 83 1.74 0.09 12.49
CA GLY A 83 2.69 -0.79 13.17
C GLY A 83 4.07 -0.88 12.52
N ASP A 84 5.00 -1.46 13.26
CA ASP A 84 6.36 -1.72 12.82
C ASP A 84 6.43 -3.07 12.07
N ALA A 85 6.88 -3.04 10.83
CA ALA A 85 7.05 -4.24 10.01
C ALA A 85 8.06 -5.25 10.58
N THR A 86 8.97 -4.82 11.47
CA THR A 86 9.89 -5.72 12.19
C THR A 86 9.22 -6.44 13.36
N ARG A 87 8.00 -6.03 13.74
CA ARG A 87 7.21 -6.56 14.85
C ARG A 87 5.73 -6.64 14.46
N MET A 88 5.44 -7.40 13.41
CA MET A 88 4.11 -7.45 12.82
C MET A 88 3.07 -8.00 13.80
N PRO A 89 1.90 -7.34 13.93
CA PRO A 89 0.82 -7.77 14.83
C PRO A 89 -0.10 -8.80 14.17
N TYR A 90 0.46 -9.73 13.38
CA TYR A 90 -0.29 -10.73 12.63
C TYR A 90 0.13 -12.14 13.05
N PRO A 91 -0.79 -13.12 13.05
CA PRO A 91 -0.42 -14.52 13.18
C PRO A 91 0.46 -14.98 12.01
N ASP A 92 1.30 -15.97 12.26
CA ASP A 92 2.09 -16.64 11.23
C ASP A 92 1.19 -17.20 10.12
N ALA A 93 1.68 -17.15 8.87
CA ALA A 93 1.00 -17.68 7.68
C ALA A 93 -0.44 -17.17 7.47
N SER A 94 -0.72 -15.91 7.81
CA SER A 94 -2.05 -15.31 7.69
C SER A 94 -2.30 -14.51 6.40
N PHE A 95 -1.33 -14.51 5.47
CA PHE A 95 -1.33 -13.84 4.16
C PHE A 95 -0.61 -14.68 3.12
#